data_AF-A0A453G6H1-F1
#
_entry.id   AF-A0A453G6H1-F1
#
_cell.length_a   1.000
_cell.length_b   1.000
_cell.length_c   1.000
_cell.angle_alpha   90.00
_cell.angle_beta   90.00
_cell.angle_gamma   90.00
#
_symmetry.space_group_name_H-M   'P 1'
#
loop_
_entity.id
_entity.type
_entity.pdbx_description
1 polymer ?
#
loop_
_entity_poly.entity_id
_entity_poly.type
_entity_poly.pdbx_seq_one_letter_code
_entity_poly.pdbx_strand_id
1 'polypeptide(L)'
;SIKEGGGRDAHEDDLVMPGFRFHPTEEELIEFYLRRKVEGKRFNVELITFLDLYRYDPWELPALAAIGEKEWFFYVPRDRKYRNGDRPNRVTASGYWKATGADRMIRAENNRSIGLKKTLVFYSGKAPKGVRSSWIMNEYRLPTADTDRYHKVRSTCILASHRNFPPDLSICTRNGRPE
;
A
#
# COMPACT_ATOMS: atom_id res chain seq x y z
N SER A 1 -31.49 -36.51 -23.97
CA SER A 1 -30.81 -36.19 -22.69
C SER A 1 -29.37 -35.82 -22.96
N ILE A 2 -29.09 -34.52 -23.02
CA ILE A 2 -27.72 -33.98 -23.08
C ILE A 2 -27.45 -33.45 -21.68
N LYS A 3 -26.43 -33.96 -20.99
CA LYS A 3 -25.90 -33.34 -19.78
C LYS A 3 -24.49 -32.87 -20.10
N GLU A 4 -24.37 -31.57 -20.28
CA GLU A 4 -23.10 -30.85 -20.34
C GLU A 4 -22.45 -30.89 -18.95
N GLY A 5 -21.19 -31.31 -18.90
CA GLY A 5 -20.33 -31.21 -17.73
C GLY A 5 -19.41 -30.00 -17.90
N GLY A 6 -19.56 -29.03 -17.00
CA GLY A 6 -18.96 -27.70 -17.05
C GLY A 6 -17.45 -27.68 -17.20
N GLY A 7 -17.00 -26.84 -18.14
CA GLY A 7 -15.67 -26.27 -18.12
C GLY A 7 -15.50 -25.43 -16.87
N ARG A 8 -14.44 -25.71 -16.10
CA ARG A 8 -13.94 -24.82 -15.07
C ARG A 8 -13.40 -23.59 -15.79
N ASP A 9 -14.05 -22.45 -15.58
CA ASP A 9 -13.59 -21.14 -16.02
C ASP A 9 -12.15 -20.95 -15.53
N ALA A 10 -11.22 -20.96 -16.49
CA ALA A 10 -9.82 -20.69 -16.26
C ALA A 10 -9.71 -19.25 -15.77
N HIS A 11 -9.08 -19.14 -14.60
CA HIS A 11 -8.76 -17.93 -13.86
C HIS A 11 -8.35 -16.73 -14.74
N GLU A 12 -8.82 -15.56 -14.29
CA GLU A 12 -8.50 -14.15 -14.59
C GLU A 12 -7.01 -13.75 -14.80
N ASP A 13 -6.14 -14.64 -15.25
CA ASP A 13 -4.71 -14.36 -15.50
C ASP A 13 -4.43 -13.75 -16.89
N ASP A 14 -5.48 -13.47 -17.69
CA ASP A 14 -5.34 -13.14 -19.12
C ASP A 14 -5.57 -11.66 -19.47
N LEU A 15 -5.59 -10.75 -18.49
CA LEU A 15 -5.91 -9.32 -18.73
C LEU A 15 -4.71 -8.37 -18.82
N VAL A 16 -3.47 -8.88 -18.82
CA VAL A 16 -2.29 -8.01 -18.86
C VAL A 16 -1.37 -8.41 -20.01
N MET A 17 -1.43 -7.65 -21.12
CA MET A 17 -0.49 -7.83 -22.23
C MET A 17 0.96 -7.69 -21.73
N PRO A 18 1.91 -8.50 -22.24
CA PRO A 18 3.32 -8.39 -21.88
C PRO A 18 3.83 -6.95 -21.97
N GLY A 19 4.35 -6.43 -20.85
CA GLY A 19 4.88 -5.06 -20.74
C GLY A 19 3.92 -4.04 -20.12
N PHE A 20 2.62 -4.33 -19.99
CA PHE A 20 1.73 -3.49 -19.20
C PHE A 20 1.99 -3.72 -17.71
N ARG A 21 2.16 -2.62 -16.96
CA ARG A 21 2.41 -2.65 -15.52
C ARG A 21 1.55 -1.61 -14.83
N PHE A 22 1.12 -1.93 -13.62
CA PHE A 22 0.46 -0.96 -12.77
C PHE A 22 1.49 0.03 -12.21
N HIS A 23 1.63 1.18 -12.88
CA HIS A 23 2.55 2.25 -12.49
C HIS A 23 1.83 3.61 -12.51
N PRO A 24 0.82 3.81 -11.64
CA PRO A 24 0.02 5.02 -11.63
C PRO A 24 0.86 6.23 -11.19
N THR A 25 0.59 7.38 -11.79
CA THR A 25 1.08 8.67 -11.31
C THR A 25 0.47 9.01 -9.95
N GLU A 26 1.09 9.95 -9.24
CA GLU A 26 0.57 10.40 -7.94
C GLU A 26 -0.80 11.07 -8.05
N GLU A 27 -1.08 11.71 -9.19
CA GLU A 27 -2.39 12.28 -9.51
C GLU A 27 -3.44 11.19 -9.73
N GLU A 28 -3.14 10.16 -10.54
CA GLU A 28 -4.05 9.03 -10.74
C GLU A 28 -4.33 8.28 -9.44
N LEU A 29 -3.31 8.03 -8.61
CA LEU A 29 -3.48 7.42 -7.28
C LEU A 29 -4.50 8.15 -6.41
N ILE A 30 -4.50 9.48 -6.47
CA ILE A 30 -5.37 10.31 -5.66
C ILE A 30 -6.75 10.47 -6.29
N GLU A 31 -6.81 11.02 -7.50
CA GLU A 31 -8.06 11.45 -8.15
C GLU A 31 -8.84 10.28 -8.75
N PHE A 32 -8.14 9.26 -9.26
CA PHE A 32 -8.80 8.09 -9.83
C PHE A 32 -9.01 6.99 -8.79
N TYR A 33 -7.96 6.55 -8.08
CA TYR A 33 -8.08 5.40 -7.18
C TYR A 33 -8.65 5.79 -5.81
N LEU A 34 -7.98 6.68 -5.09
CA LEU A 34 -8.36 7.01 -3.71
C LEU A 34 -9.70 7.75 -3.63
N ARG A 35 -9.93 8.78 -4.46
CA ARG A 35 -11.18 9.56 -4.48
C ARG A 35 -12.38 8.68 -4.85
N ARG A 36 -12.28 7.85 -5.89
CA ARG A 36 -13.36 6.93 -6.25
C ARG A 36 -13.64 5.90 -5.16
N LYS A 37 -12.61 5.41 -4.47
CA LYS A 37 -12.78 4.48 -3.36
C LYS A 37 -13.57 5.10 -2.20
N VAL A 38 -13.30 6.35 -1.82
CA VAL A 38 -14.06 7.03 -0.76
C VAL A 38 -15.48 7.42 -1.20
N GLU A 39 -15.68 7.66 -2.50
CA GLU A 39 -17.00 7.89 -3.12
C GLU A 39 -17.84 6.61 -3.25
N GLY A 40 -17.27 5.44 -2.96
CA GLY A 40 -17.96 4.15 -3.12
C GLY A 40 -18.20 3.75 -4.58
N LYS A 41 -17.48 4.37 -5.52
CA LYS A 41 -17.54 4.02 -6.94
C LYS A 41 -16.87 2.67 -7.16
N ARG A 42 -17.51 1.80 -7.96
CA ARG A 42 -16.97 0.50 -8.33
C ARG A 42 -15.86 0.65 -9.38
N PHE A 43 -14.86 -0.21 -9.31
CA PHE A 43 -13.83 -0.37 -10.33
C PHE A 43 -14.19 -1.56 -11.21
N ASN A 44 -13.83 -1.51 -12.50
CA ASN A 44 -13.95 -2.66 -13.39
C ASN A 44 -12.89 -3.72 -13.08
N VAL A 45 -11.73 -3.29 -12.54
CA VAL A 45 -10.62 -4.15 -12.15
C VAL A 45 -10.11 -3.70 -10.77
N GLU A 46 -10.01 -4.62 -9.82
CA GLU A 46 -9.53 -4.34 -8.46
C GLU A 46 -8.00 -4.44 -8.37
N LEU A 47 -7.30 -3.38 -8.80
CA LEU A 47 -5.82 -3.33 -8.82
C LEU A 47 -5.19 -3.02 -7.44
N ILE A 48 -5.98 -2.55 -6.46
CA ILE A 48 -5.50 -2.12 -5.14
C ILE A 48 -6.29 -2.85 -4.06
N THR A 49 -5.59 -3.66 -3.26
CA THR A 49 -6.19 -4.50 -2.21
C THR A 49 -6.51 -3.70 -0.95
N PHE A 50 -7.61 -4.00 -0.27
CA PHE A 50 -7.85 -3.45 1.07
C PHE A 50 -7.11 -4.26 2.13
N LEU A 51 -6.32 -3.61 3.00
CA LEU A 51 -5.49 -4.30 3.98
C LEU A 51 -5.35 -3.49 5.29
N ASP A 52 -5.46 -4.15 6.44
CA ASP A 52 -5.01 -3.60 7.73
C ASP A 52 -3.48 -3.74 7.82
N LEU A 53 -2.77 -2.87 7.09
CA LEU A 53 -1.33 -3.04 6.84
C LEU A 53 -0.51 -3.23 8.11
N TYR A 54 -0.82 -2.53 9.19
CA TYR A 54 0.03 -2.52 10.38
C TYR A 54 0.05 -3.84 11.14
N ARG A 55 -0.78 -4.82 10.75
CA ARG A 55 -0.72 -6.20 11.25
C ARG A 55 0.40 -7.03 10.63
N TYR A 56 0.97 -6.58 9.52
CA TYR A 56 1.94 -7.33 8.72
C TYR A 56 3.28 -6.64 8.71
N ASP A 57 4.34 -7.45 8.70
CA ASP A 57 5.68 -6.96 8.43
C ASP A 57 5.85 -6.67 6.93
N PRO A 58 6.74 -5.75 6.55
CA PRO A 58 6.79 -5.24 5.18
C PRO A 58 7.11 -6.30 4.12
N TRP A 59 7.87 -7.35 4.48
CA TRP A 59 8.20 -8.47 3.58
C TRP A 59 7.02 -9.41 3.30
N GLU A 60 5.93 -9.32 4.06
CA GLU A 60 4.72 -10.09 3.82
C GLU A 60 3.79 -9.38 2.81
N LEU A 61 3.93 -8.06 2.67
CA LEU A 61 3.07 -7.25 1.81
C LEU A 61 3.05 -7.70 0.34
N PRO A 62 4.17 -8.08 -0.30
CA PRO A 62 4.16 -8.51 -1.70
C PRO A 62 3.17 -9.65 -1.97
N ALA A 63 3.04 -10.60 -1.04
CA ALA A 63 2.16 -11.75 -1.18
C ALA A 63 0.67 -11.41 -0.96
N LEU A 64 0.36 -10.22 -0.44
CA LEU A 64 -1.00 -9.75 -0.15
C LEU A 64 -1.53 -8.76 -1.20
N ALA A 65 -0.67 -8.32 -2.11
CA ALA A 65 -1.01 -7.37 -3.17
C ALA A 65 -1.72 -8.08 -4.33
N ALA A 66 -2.71 -7.41 -4.95
CA ALA A 66 -3.36 -7.92 -6.16
C ALA A 66 -2.40 -7.94 -7.37
N ILE A 67 -1.50 -6.96 -7.45
CA ILE A 67 -0.52 -6.81 -8.54
C ILE A 67 0.71 -6.06 -8.03
N GLY A 68 1.87 -6.33 -8.64
CA GLY A 68 3.09 -5.55 -8.43
C GLY A 68 4.35 -6.41 -8.29
N GLU A 69 5.42 -6.01 -8.98
CA GLU A 69 6.72 -6.69 -8.91
C GLU A 69 7.65 -6.02 -7.88
N LYS A 70 7.71 -4.69 -7.89
CA LYS A 70 8.63 -3.87 -7.06
C LYS A 70 7.90 -2.91 -6.12
N GLU A 71 6.62 -2.70 -6.40
CA GLU A 71 5.76 -1.68 -5.84
C GLU A 71 4.39 -2.31 -5.62
N TRP A 72 3.86 -2.17 -4.40
CA TRP A 72 2.60 -2.78 -4.00
C TRP A 72 1.68 -1.73 -3.41
N PHE A 73 0.41 -1.78 -3.83
CA PHE A 73 -0.58 -0.76 -3.49
C PHE A 73 -1.68 -1.33 -2.61
N PHE A 74 -2.01 -0.61 -1.55
CA PHE A 74 -3.09 -0.99 -0.65
C PHE A 74 -3.98 0.18 -0.26
N TYR A 75 -5.27 -0.10 -0.09
CA TYR A 75 -6.16 0.73 0.69
C TYR A 75 -6.05 0.34 2.16
N VAL A 76 -5.56 1.26 2.97
CA VAL A 76 -5.47 1.08 4.41
C VAL A 76 -6.58 1.89 5.07
N PRO A 77 -7.40 1.28 5.93
CA PRO A 77 -8.37 2.04 6.71
C PRO A 77 -7.61 3.03 7.59
N ARG A 78 -8.01 4.30 7.54
CA ARG A 78 -7.52 5.28 8.49
C ARG A 78 -8.27 5.06 9.78
N ASP A 79 -7.78 4.10 10.57
CA ASP A 79 -8.40 3.76 11.84
C ASP A 79 -8.38 4.98 12.77
N ARG A 80 -9.54 5.27 13.35
CA ARG A 80 -9.67 6.08 14.54
C ARG A 80 -10.13 5.11 15.62
N LYS A 81 -9.20 4.29 16.13
CA LYS A 81 -9.49 3.24 17.13
C LYS A 81 -10.10 3.81 18.43
N TYR A 82 -10.01 5.13 18.65
CA TYR A 82 -10.64 5.82 19.79
C TYR A 82 -11.16 7.21 19.42
N ARG A 83 -12.18 7.66 20.15
CA ARG A 83 -12.86 8.97 20.04
C ARG A 83 -11.91 10.19 19.97
N ASN A 84 -10.64 10.11 20.39
CA ASN A 84 -9.69 11.23 20.41
C ASN A 84 -8.30 10.97 19.77
N GLY A 85 -8.06 9.84 19.08
CA GLY A 85 -6.72 9.50 18.55
C GLY A 85 -6.55 9.71 17.05
N ASP A 86 -5.68 10.63 16.62
CA ASP A 86 -5.41 10.95 15.20
C ASP A 86 -4.27 10.12 14.57
N ARG A 87 -3.53 9.35 15.37
CA ARG A 87 -2.28 8.68 14.94
C ARG A 87 -2.46 7.16 14.89
N PRO A 88 -2.36 6.53 13.71
CA PRO A 88 -2.41 5.08 13.60
C PRO A 88 -1.22 4.45 14.31
N ASN A 89 -1.42 3.28 14.92
CA ASN A 89 -0.33 2.51 15.50
C ASN A 89 0.56 1.99 14.37
N ARG A 90 1.78 2.51 14.28
CA ARG A 90 2.73 2.19 13.21
C ARG A 90 3.67 1.04 13.58
N VAL A 91 3.34 0.27 14.61
CA VAL A 91 4.12 -0.88 15.10
C VAL A 91 3.58 -2.15 14.46
N THR A 92 4.48 -3.00 13.98
CA THR A 92 4.21 -4.33 13.45
C THR A 92 4.77 -5.38 14.42
N ALA A 93 4.65 -6.68 14.10
CA ALA A 93 5.18 -7.74 14.95
C ALA A 93 6.70 -7.63 15.17
N SER A 94 7.45 -7.32 14.10
CA SER A 94 8.92 -7.31 14.13
C SER A 94 9.54 -5.92 14.11
N GLY A 95 8.76 -4.84 14.09
CA GLY A 95 9.31 -3.50 13.95
C GLY A 95 8.30 -2.36 13.98
N TYR A 96 8.68 -1.23 13.39
CA TYR A 96 7.83 -0.04 13.32
C TYR A 96 8.13 0.86 12.13
N TRP A 97 7.10 1.55 11.64
CA TRP A 97 7.20 2.54 10.58
C TRP A 97 7.44 3.94 11.15
N LYS A 98 8.55 4.56 10.75
CA LYS A 98 8.92 5.93 11.15
C LYS A 98 8.73 6.87 9.97
N ALA A 99 8.01 7.98 10.18
CA ALA A 99 7.94 9.04 9.18
C ALA A 99 9.32 9.65 8.93
N THR A 100 9.62 9.95 7.67
CA THR A 100 10.84 10.63 7.25
C THR A 100 10.48 11.83 6.38
N GLY A 101 11.13 12.96 6.64
CA GLY A 101 10.84 14.21 5.94
C GLY A 101 9.51 14.86 6.31
N ALA A 102 9.25 16.00 5.68
CA ALA A 102 7.98 16.71 5.76
C ALA A 102 6.96 16.11 4.77
N ASP A 103 5.67 16.39 5.01
CA ASP A 103 4.63 16.01 4.06
C ASP A 103 4.77 16.83 2.78
N ARG A 104 4.72 16.14 1.65
CA ARG A 104 4.78 16.78 0.33
C ARG A 104 3.36 16.95 -0.19
N MET A 105 3.04 18.18 -0.61
CA MET A 105 1.79 18.47 -1.30
C MET A 105 1.82 17.88 -2.71
N ILE A 106 0.76 17.15 -3.06
CA ILE A 106 0.53 16.70 -4.43
C ILE A 106 -0.44 17.68 -5.09
N ARG A 107 -0.06 18.13 -6.29
CA ARG A 107 -0.80 19.07 -7.09
C ARG A 107 -1.18 18.43 -8.41
N ALA A 108 -2.40 18.68 -8.87
CA ALA A 108 -2.81 18.36 -10.24
C ALA A 108 -2.12 19.30 -11.25
N GLU A 109 -2.26 19.00 -12.54
CA GLU A 109 -1.75 19.84 -13.63
C GLU A 109 -2.20 21.31 -13.53
N ASN A 110 -3.44 21.55 -13.07
CA ASN A 110 -3.98 22.89 -12.84
C ASN A 110 -3.51 23.57 -11.54
N ASN A 111 -2.45 23.05 -10.91
CA ASN A 111 -1.84 23.54 -9.68
C ASN A 111 -2.74 23.44 -8.42
N ARG A 112 -3.92 22.83 -8.53
CA ARG A 112 -4.83 22.56 -7.40
C ARG A 112 -4.20 21.53 -6.47
N SER A 113 -4.25 21.77 -5.16
CA SER A 113 -3.85 20.76 -4.17
C SER A 113 -4.87 19.62 -4.17
N ILE A 114 -4.40 18.42 -4.50
CA ILE A 114 -5.23 17.21 -4.58
C ILE A 114 -4.94 16.21 -3.47
N GLY A 115 -3.81 16.36 -2.76
CA GLY A 115 -3.53 15.54 -1.59
C GLY A 115 -2.16 15.76 -0.98
N LEU A 116 -1.81 14.87 -0.06
CA LEU A 116 -0.55 14.85 0.66
C LEU A 116 0.12 13.49 0.55
N LYS A 117 1.44 13.49 0.42
CA LYS A 117 2.31 12.32 0.49
C LYS A 117 3.17 12.38 1.74
N LYS A 118 3.13 11.33 2.55
CA LYS A 118 4.05 11.12 3.68
C LYS A 118 4.90 9.90 3.40
N THR A 119 6.21 10.05 3.48
CA THR A 119 7.13 8.90 3.35
C THR A 119 7.48 8.33 4.71
N LEU A 120 7.49 7.01 4.81
CA LEU A 120 7.86 6.25 6.00
C LEU A 120 8.96 5.25 5.64
N VAL A 121 9.79 4.95 6.63
CA VAL A 121 10.82 3.92 6.56
C VAL A 121 10.57 2.93 7.69
N PHE A 122 10.69 1.64 7.38
CA PHE A 122 10.57 0.61 8.39
C PHE A 122 11.87 0.46 9.20
N TYR A 123 11.72 0.20 10.49
CA TYR A 123 12.80 -0.13 11.40
C TYR A 123 12.49 -1.47 12.05
N SER A 124 13.40 -2.44 11.93
CA SER A 124 13.26 -3.74 12.60
C SER A 124 13.69 -3.65 14.07
N GLY A 125 13.02 -4.39 14.95
CA GLY A 125 13.23 -4.37 16.39
C GLY A 125 12.40 -3.32 17.13
N LYS A 126 12.67 -3.18 18.43
CA LYS A 126 11.88 -2.32 19.32
C LYS A 126 12.33 -0.86 19.23
N ALA A 127 11.37 0.05 19.12
CA ALA A 127 11.63 1.49 19.22
C ALA A 127 12.24 1.85 20.60
N PRO A 128 13.13 2.86 20.68
CA PRO A 128 13.68 3.66 19.58
C PRO A 128 14.96 3.06 18.95
N LYS A 129 15.40 1.88 19.40
CA LYS A 129 16.69 1.26 19.03
C LYS A 129 16.61 0.36 17.78
N GLY A 130 15.57 0.51 16.96
CA GLY A 130 15.38 -0.32 15.78
C GLY A 130 16.45 -0.07 14.71
N VAL A 131 16.70 -1.06 13.87
CA VAL A 131 17.62 -0.97 12.73
C VAL A 131 16.85 -0.54 11.50
N ARG A 132 17.29 0.53 10.84
CA ARG A 132 16.67 1.03 9.61
C ARG A 132 16.75 -0.03 8.51
N SER A 133 15.64 -0.33 7.86
CA SER A 133 15.60 -1.22 6.69
C SER A 133 15.50 -0.44 5.37
N SER A 134 15.57 -1.18 4.26
CA SER A 134 15.33 -0.73 2.87
C SER A 134 13.86 -0.58 2.50
N TRP A 135 12.93 -0.96 3.39
CA TRP A 135 11.49 -0.89 3.15
C TRP A 135 10.97 0.54 3.32
N ILE A 136 10.31 1.02 2.27
CA ILE A 136 9.75 2.35 2.18
C ILE A 136 8.25 2.24 1.96
N MET A 137 7.51 3.14 2.59
CA MET A 137 6.09 3.32 2.33
C MET A 137 5.81 4.78 2.02
N ASN A 138 5.03 5.03 0.98
CA ASN A 138 4.44 6.33 0.69
C ASN A 138 2.95 6.26 1.02
N GLU A 139 2.53 7.07 1.98
CA GLU A 139 1.14 7.21 2.39
C GLU A 139 0.53 8.44 1.70
N TYR A 140 -0.50 8.19 0.89
CA TYR A 140 -1.23 9.19 0.12
C TYR A 140 -2.59 9.46 0.76
N ARG A 141 -2.91 10.75 0.92
CA ARG A 141 -4.12 11.22 1.59
C ARG A 141 -4.82 12.28 0.76
N LEU A 142 -6.16 12.23 0.77
CA LEU A 142 -7.00 13.33 0.28
C LEU A 142 -6.89 14.56 1.20
N PRO A 143 -7.14 15.77 0.70
CA PRO A 143 -7.16 16.98 1.50
C PRO A 143 -8.27 16.91 2.55
N THR A 144 -8.05 17.55 3.70
CA THR A 144 -9.00 17.49 4.83
C THR A 144 -10.42 17.87 4.43
N ALA A 145 -10.57 18.91 3.59
CA ALA A 145 -11.86 19.39 3.09
C ALA A 145 -12.66 18.32 2.31
N ASP A 146 -11.98 17.38 1.65
CA ASP A 146 -12.63 16.27 0.95
C ASP A 146 -12.93 15.12 1.91
N THR A 147 -12.07 14.88 2.92
CA THR A 147 -12.27 13.80 3.88
C THR A 147 -13.45 14.01 4.85
N ASP A 148 -13.86 15.27 5.06
CA ASP A 148 -15.04 15.57 5.87
C ASP A 148 -16.34 15.39 5.09
N ARG A 149 -16.33 15.51 3.76
CA ARG A 149 -17.53 15.23 2.94
C ARG A 149 -17.93 13.76 2.96
N TYR A 150 -16.95 12.87 3.12
CA TYR A 150 -17.14 11.42 3.07
C TYR A 150 -16.99 10.78 4.46
N HIS A 151 -17.72 11.31 5.46
CA HIS A 151 -17.71 10.94 6.89
C HIS A 151 -17.77 9.43 7.24
N LYS A 152 -17.98 8.53 6.26
CA LYS A 152 -18.12 7.08 6.47
C LYS A 152 -16.89 6.24 6.10
N VAL A 153 -15.95 6.75 5.29
CA VAL A 153 -14.76 5.98 4.86
C VAL A 153 -13.55 6.89 4.76
N ARG A 154 -12.78 7.00 5.85
CA ARG A 154 -11.43 7.56 5.79
C ARG A 154 -10.49 6.42 5.40
N SER A 155 -10.11 6.35 4.14
CA SER A 155 -9.08 5.42 3.66
C SER A 155 -7.86 6.20 3.20
N THR A 156 -6.69 5.59 3.31
CA THR A 156 -5.45 6.08 2.70
C THR A 156 -4.99 5.08 1.66
N CYS A 157 -4.48 5.56 0.53
CA CYS A 157 -3.75 4.69 -0.39
C CYS A 157 -2.30 4.68 0.06
N ILE A 158 -1.68 3.52 0.09
CA ILE A 158 -0.27 3.37 0.39
C ILE A 158 0.42 2.64 -0.73
N LEU A 159 1.67 3.03 -0.97
CA LEU A 159 2.60 2.33 -1.84
C LEU A 159 3.73 1.81 -0.96
N ALA A 160 3.90 0.50 -0.89
CA ALA A 160 5.06 -0.12 -0.28
C ALA A 160 6.06 -0.51 -1.36
N SER A 161 7.34 -0.27 -1.11
CA SER A 161 8.41 -0.71 -2.00
C SER A 161 9.67 -1.08 -1.21
N HIS A 162 10.42 -2.00 -1.78
CA HIS A 162 11.72 -2.39 -1.27
C HIS A 162 12.79 -1.78 -2.19
N ARG A 163 13.58 -0.83 -1.68
CA ARG A 163 14.67 -0.24 -2.48
C ARG A 163 15.77 -1.29 -2.64
N ASN A 164 15.97 -1.74 -3.89
CA ASN A 164 17.09 -2.55 -4.40
C ASN A 164 17.89 -3.32 -3.33
N PHE A 165 17.60 -4.61 -3.18
CA PHE A 165 18.65 -5.56 -2.86
C PHE A 165 19.47 -5.78 -4.13
N PRO A 166 20.81 -5.91 -4.08
CA PRO A 166 21.53 -6.57 -5.16
C PRO A 166 20.89 -7.96 -5.40
N PRO A 167 20.88 -8.49 -6.64
CA PRO A 167 20.30 -9.79 -6.96
C PRO A 167 21.02 -10.99 -6.31
N ASP A 168 21.96 -10.76 -5.39
CA ASP A 168 22.73 -11.80 -4.72
C ASP A 168 22.84 -11.51 -3.23
N LEU A 169 21.79 -11.87 -2.50
CA LEU A 169 21.92 -12.34 -1.14
C LEU A 169 20.76 -13.29 -0.90
N SER A 170 21.12 -14.56 -1.01
CA SER A 170 20.44 -15.70 -0.42
C SER A 170 19.58 -15.28 0.78
N ILE A 171 18.32 -15.68 0.69
CA ILE A 171 17.42 -15.89 1.83
C ILE A 171 18.28 -16.37 2.99
N CYS A 172 18.34 -15.58 4.07
CA CYS A 172 18.97 -16.01 5.31
C CYS A 172 18.34 -17.34 5.70
N THR A 173 19.05 -18.43 5.42
CA THR A 173 18.70 -19.72 5.98
C THR A 173 18.82 -19.56 7.48
N ARG A 174 17.74 -19.93 8.17
CA ARG A 174 17.77 -20.19 9.60
C ARG A 174 19.01 -21.02 9.91
N ASN A 175 19.84 -20.47 10.79
CA ASN A 175 20.80 -21.11 11.70
C ASN A 175 22.18 -20.45 11.57
N GLY A 176 22.40 -19.45 12.42
CA GLY A 176 23.72 -18.90 12.63
C GLY A 176 24.71 -19.98 13.07
N ARG A 177 25.80 -20.09 12.34
CA ARG A 177 27.16 -20.39 12.81
C ARG A 177 28.16 -19.87 11.77
N PRO A 178 29.29 -19.29 12.21
CA PRO A 178 30.35 -18.88 11.29
C PRO A 178 31.29 -20.08 11.00
N GLU A 179 31.70 -20.21 9.75
CA GLU A 179 33.08 -20.61 9.40
C GLU A 179 33.80 -19.37 8.87
#